data_AF-A0A553BR68-F1
#
_entry.id   AF-A0A553BR68-F1
#
_cell.length_a   1.000
_cell.length_b   1.000
_cell.length_c   1.000
_cell.angle_alpha   90.00
_cell.angle_beta   90.00
_cell.angle_gamma   90.00
#
_symmetry.space_group_name_H-M   'P 1'
#
loop_
_entity.id
_entity.type
_entity.pdbx_description
1 polymer ?
#
loop_
_entity_poly.entity_id
_entity_poly.type
_entity_poly.pdbx_seq_one_letter_code
_entity_poly.pdbx_strand_id
1 'polypeptide(L)'
;MGTEIKLKGDKVIEQIPSIKDKALRINLNENIYGTFAEIGAGQETVRHFFRSGGSSGTIAKAMSAYDKDFSDAVYGIEKDGRYVTESRLKKMLTFEGQLIEERLSREKHPNKMFFSYANTVATIDFAKQFKGHGWVGIRYQIEPDEDYNEIIIHIRFKETDVRLQQETLGILGVNLIYGAYYKYNDPKRLLRYLYDHLDKDQLEIDTINFSGPRFADVDNRLMSLQLVKNGMTDAVMFNPDGKNILPAAILYKKNILAFRGSFRPVTKVNMDMYEKSLKMFLNENKVEVDNTLVVFEITLSNLRSDGEIDERDFMDRAELLCSLGQTVMISNFQEYYKVVEYFANYTKARMGLAMGVNNLVDIFDEKYYRHLSGGILEAFGKLFYRDMKVFLYPMIGENGEIITSDNLKVHPRMKELYKFFKFNGKVVDIVDYDPNILEVFSREVLNMISQGKPGWETMLPSGIAEIIKEHHLFGYDPSKVLKESN
;
A
#
# COMPACT_ATOMS: atom_id res chain seq x y z
N MET A 1 30.97 -28.55 7.99
CA MET A 1 31.10 -27.52 6.92
C MET A 1 31.85 -28.18 5.76
N GLY A 2 31.11 -28.61 4.74
CA GLY A 2 31.70 -29.25 3.57
C GLY A 2 32.30 -28.20 2.64
N THR A 3 33.50 -28.48 2.15
CA THR A 3 34.13 -27.76 1.04
C THR A 3 33.25 -27.90 -0.21
N GLU A 4 32.49 -26.85 -0.55
CA GLU A 4 31.80 -26.78 -1.83
C GLU A 4 32.83 -26.81 -2.96
N ILE A 5 32.74 -27.82 -3.82
CA ILE A 5 33.51 -27.90 -5.06
C ILE A 5 32.97 -26.81 -5.99
N LYS A 6 33.80 -25.82 -6.34
CA LYS A 6 33.47 -24.80 -7.35
C LYS A 6 34.19 -25.11 -8.65
N LEU A 7 33.44 -25.22 -9.74
CA LEU A 7 33.95 -25.40 -11.09
C LEU A 7 34.14 -24.05 -11.79
N LYS A 8 35.03 -24.02 -12.78
CA LYS A 8 35.25 -22.83 -13.61
C LYS A 8 33.98 -22.51 -14.40
N GLY A 9 33.45 -21.30 -14.20
CA GLY A 9 32.22 -20.85 -14.85
C GLY A 9 30.98 -20.90 -13.94
N ASP A 10 31.10 -21.45 -12.72
CA ASP A 10 30.02 -21.43 -11.74
C ASP A 10 29.65 -19.99 -11.38
N LYS A 11 28.35 -19.69 -11.50
CA LYS A 11 27.79 -18.45 -10.98
C LYS A 11 27.53 -18.63 -9.49
N VAL A 12 27.77 -17.58 -8.72
CA VAL A 12 27.36 -17.55 -7.31
C VAL A 12 25.83 -17.51 -7.29
N ILE A 13 25.22 -18.58 -6.78
CA ILE A 13 23.76 -18.66 -6.56
C ILE A 13 23.52 -18.45 -5.07
N GLU A 14 22.61 -17.53 -4.73
CA GLU A 14 22.17 -17.37 -3.35
C GLU A 14 21.38 -18.62 -2.92
N GLN A 15 21.82 -19.27 -1.84
CA GLN A 15 21.13 -20.46 -1.33
C GLN A 15 19.91 -20.06 -0.51
N ILE A 16 18.75 -20.04 -1.18
CA ILE A 16 17.45 -19.88 -0.53
C ILE A 16 16.98 -21.26 -0.03
N PRO A 17 16.69 -21.44 1.27
CA PRO A 17 16.19 -22.72 1.79
C PRO A 17 14.93 -23.15 1.04
N SER A 18 14.84 -24.45 0.69
CA SER A 18 13.63 -24.98 0.05
C SER A 18 12.42 -24.84 0.99
N ILE A 19 11.20 -24.81 0.44
CA ILE A 19 9.97 -24.78 1.23
C ILE A 19 9.90 -25.97 2.19
N LYS A 20 10.37 -27.15 1.75
CA LYS A 20 10.49 -28.33 2.60
C LYS A 20 11.46 -28.11 3.76
N ASP A 21 12.64 -27.54 3.52
CA ASP A 21 13.63 -27.30 4.57
C ASP A 21 13.16 -26.26 5.59
N LYS A 22 12.43 -25.23 5.13
CA LYS A 22 11.79 -24.24 6.02
C LYS A 22 10.79 -24.91 6.96
N ALA A 23 9.85 -25.69 6.42
CA ALA A 23 8.85 -26.40 7.20
C ALA A 23 9.48 -27.46 8.11
N LEU A 24 10.47 -28.22 7.61
CA LEU A 24 11.21 -29.21 8.41
C LEU A 24 11.96 -28.56 9.57
N ARG A 25 12.63 -27.42 9.34
CA ARG A 25 13.35 -26.70 10.41
C ARG A 25 12.42 -26.29 11.55
N ILE A 26 11.22 -25.80 11.21
CA ILE A 26 10.19 -25.48 12.20
C ILE A 26 9.73 -26.75 12.93
N ASN A 27 9.45 -27.83 12.17
CA ASN A 27 9.04 -29.12 12.73
C ASN A 27 10.05 -29.75 13.69
N LEU A 28 11.34 -29.55 13.43
CA LEU A 28 12.43 -30.09 14.26
C LEU A 28 12.73 -29.21 15.48
N ASN A 29 12.14 -28.02 15.59
CA ASN A 29 12.25 -27.22 16.80
C ASN A 29 11.28 -27.79 17.85
N GLU A 30 11.82 -28.41 18.88
CA GLU A 30 11.05 -29.03 19.95
C GLU A 30 10.17 -28.04 20.75
N ASN A 31 10.38 -26.74 20.61
CA ASN A 31 9.66 -25.71 21.35
C ASN A 31 8.60 -25.00 20.52
N ILE A 32 8.66 -24.99 19.20
CA ILE A 32 7.62 -24.36 18.34
C ILE A 32 6.41 -25.30 18.26
N TYR A 33 5.27 -24.87 18.78
CA TYR A 33 4.07 -25.70 18.85
C TYR A 33 2.80 -24.88 18.62
N GLY A 34 1.88 -25.34 17.78
CA GLY A 34 0.75 -24.48 17.43
C GLY A 34 -0.34 -25.10 16.59
N THR A 35 -1.25 -24.24 16.12
CA THR A 35 -2.45 -24.61 15.39
C THR A 35 -2.44 -24.04 13.96
N PHE A 36 -3.16 -24.72 13.08
CA PHE A 36 -3.46 -24.25 11.72
C PHE A 36 -4.97 -24.19 11.52
N ALA A 37 -5.49 -23.02 11.15
CA ALA A 37 -6.89 -22.81 10.81
C ALA A 37 -7.04 -22.21 9.41
N GLU A 38 -7.31 -23.08 8.42
CA GLU A 38 -7.31 -22.70 7.00
C GLU A 38 -8.74 -22.80 6.44
N ILE A 39 -9.27 -21.68 5.94
CA ILE A 39 -10.64 -21.59 5.43
C ILE A 39 -10.66 -21.07 3.99
N GLY A 40 -11.45 -21.75 3.15
CA GLY A 40 -11.89 -21.32 1.83
C GLY A 40 -10.99 -21.71 0.66
N ALA A 41 -9.68 -21.84 0.86
CA ALA A 41 -8.71 -22.13 -0.21
C ALA A 41 -7.86 -23.38 0.04
N GLY A 42 -8.41 -24.42 0.66
CA GLY A 42 -7.66 -25.65 0.97
C GLY A 42 -6.95 -25.60 2.33
N GLN A 43 -6.25 -26.70 2.64
CA GLN A 43 -5.34 -26.82 3.79
C GLN A 43 -3.93 -27.03 3.26
N GLU A 44 -3.42 -26.04 2.53
CA GLU A 44 -2.17 -26.21 1.78
C GLU A 44 -0.95 -25.83 2.60
N THR A 45 -1.06 -24.87 3.52
CA THR A 45 0.08 -24.49 4.37
C THR A 45 0.41 -25.63 5.32
N VAL A 46 -0.56 -26.14 6.08
CA VAL A 46 -0.31 -27.25 7.04
C VAL A 46 0.17 -28.52 6.33
N ARG A 47 -0.26 -28.74 5.08
CA ARG A 47 0.14 -29.89 4.26
C ARG A 47 1.65 -29.91 4.01
N HIS A 48 2.31 -28.77 3.85
CA HIS A 48 3.78 -28.72 3.75
C HIS A 48 4.45 -29.22 5.05
N PHE A 49 3.91 -28.87 6.21
CA PHE A 49 4.44 -29.34 7.50
C PHE A 49 4.23 -30.84 7.69
N PHE A 50 3.06 -31.39 7.33
CA PHE A 50 2.83 -32.84 7.36
C PHE A 50 3.80 -33.61 6.46
N ARG A 51 4.05 -33.11 5.24
CA ARG A 51 4.90 -33.78 4.25
C ARG A 51 6.40 -33.66 4.52
N SER A 52 6.81 -32.67 5.30
CA SER A 52 8.23 -32.44 5.60
C SER A 52 8.78 -33.40 6.67
N GLY A 53 7.91 -33.97 7.51
CA GLY A 53 8.26 -34.87 8.62
C GLY A 53 8.53 -34.11 9.93
N GLY A 54 8.42 -34.79 11.08
CA GLY A 54 8.58 -34.18 12.41
C GLY A 54 7.37 -33.40 12.95
N SER A 55 6.27 -33.36 12.20
CA SER A 55 5.11 -32.52 12.51
C SER A 55 4.39 -32.84 13.84
N SER A 56 4.56 -34.04 14.40
CA SER A 56 4.00 -34.39 15.72
C SER A 56 4.56 -33.53 16.85
N GLY A 57 5.77 -32.99 16.67
CA GLY A 57 6.42 -32.08 17.61
C GLY A 57 5.96 -30.63 17.51
N THR A 58 5.15 -30.28 16.50
CA THR A 58 4.82 -28.89 16.12
C THR A 58 3.33 -28.62 15.96
N ILE A 59 2.55 -29.58 15.46
CA ILE A 59 1.13 -29.39 15.15
C ILE A 59 0.28 -29.92 16.30
N ALA A 60 -0.36 -29.01 17.03
CA ALA A 60 -1.35 -29.32 18.06
C ALA A 60 -2.72 -29.66 17.45
N LYS A 61 -3.13 -28.89 16.43
CA LYS A 61 -4.41 -29.05 15.73
C LYS A 61 -4.31 -28.45 14.33
N ALA A 62 -4.92 -29.12 13.37
CA ALA A 62 -5.22 -28.56 12.04
C ALA A 62 -6.73 -28.59 11.84
N MET A 63 -7.31 -27.49 11.39
CA MET A 63 -8.75 -27.41 11.11
C MET A 63 -9.05 -26.70 9.78
N SER A 64 -10.16 -27.10 9.17
CA SER A 64 -10.75 -26.42 8.03
C SER A 64 -12.26 -26.50 8.11
N ALA A 65 -12.93 -25.38 7.87
CA ALA A 65 -14.38 -25.26 7.91
C ALA A 65 -14.86 -24.57 6.63
N TYR A 66 -15.41 -25.35 5.69
CA TYR A 66 -15.93 -24.85 4.41
C TYR A 66 -17.37 -24.36 4.52
N ASP A 67 -18.14 -24.98 5.42
CA ASP A 67 -19.50 -24.54 5.69
C ASP A 67 -19.49 -23.29 6.59
N LYS A 68 -20.32 -22.32 6.22
CA LYS A 68 -20.39 -21.02 6.89
C LYS A 68 -20.91 -21.13 8.32
N ASP A 69 -21.95 -21.92 8.52
CA ASP A 69 -22.59 -22.09 9.83
C ASP A 69 -21.65 -22.83 10.78
N PHE A 70 -20.93 -23.85 10.29
CA PHE A 70 -19.87 -24.51 11.06
C PHE A 70 -18.76 -23.55 11.44
N SER A 71 -18.31 -22.71 10.50
CA SER A 71 -17.25 -21.75 10.77
C SER A 71 -17.71 -20.67 11.76
N ASP A 72 -18.96 -20.21 11.66
CA ASP A 72 -19.54 -19.22 12.56
C ASP A 72 -19.81 -19.77 13.96
N ALA A 73 -20.13 -21.05 14.09
CA ALA A 73 -20.25 -21.71 15.39
C ALA A 73 -18.93 -21.72 16.18
N VAL A 74 -17.79 -21.65 15.48
CA VAL A 74 -16.45 -21.62 16.08
C VAL A 74 -15.94 -20.19 16.26
N TYR A 75 -16.05 -19.35 15.23
CA TYR A 75 -15.41 -18.03 15.19
C TYR A 75 -16.37 -16.85 15.33
N GLY A 76 -17.67 -17.11 15.46
CA GLY A 76 -18.72 -16.11 15.52
C GLY A 76 -19.08 -15.51 14.15
N ILE A 77 -20.23 -14.84 14.14
CA ILE A 77 -20.79 -14.21 12.94
C ILE A 77 -20.13 -12.84 12.69
N GLU A 78 -19.84 -12.53 11.42
CA GLU A 78 -19.34 -11.22 11.01
C GLU A 78 -20.48 -10.20 10.90
N LYS A 79 -20.28 -8.99 11.45
CA LYS A 79 -21.32 -7.96 11.55
C LYS A 79 -21.89 -7.52 10.19
N ASP A 80 -21.07 -7.57 9.15
CA ASP A 80 -21.42 -7.16 7.78
C ASP A 80 -21.71 -8.36 6.85
N GLY A 81 -21.72 -9.59 7.39
CA GLY A 81 -21.96 -10.83 6.65
C GLY A 81 -20.84 -11.24 5.68
N ARG A 82 -19.72 -10.50 5.63
CA ARG A 82 -18.57 -10.85 4.77
C ARG A 82 -17.67 -11.85 5.49
N TYR A 83 -17.20 -12.89 4.79
CA TYR A 83 -16.37 -13.94 5.39
C TYR A 83 -14.86 -13.74 5.18
N VAL A 84 -14.47 -13.07 4.09
CA VAL A 84 -13.08 -12.78 3.77
C VAL A 84 -12.73 -11.39 4.32
N THR A 85 -12.50 -11.32 5.63
CA THR A 85 -12.24 -10.08 6.37
C THR A 85 -11.06 -10.22 7.32
N GLU A 86 -10.37 -9.10 7.58
CA GLU A 86 -9.31 -9.04 8.59
C GLU A 86 -9.85 -9.36 9.99
N SER A 87 -11.05 -8.86 10.29
CA SER A 87 -11.79 -9.14 11.52
C SER A 87 -11.92 -10.64 11.77
N ARG A 88 -12.39 -11.40 10.77
CA ARG A 88 -12.51 -12.85 10.89
C ARG A 88 -11.16 -13.52 11.09
N LEU A 89 -10.13 -13.13 10.33
CA LEU A 89 -8.78 -13.67 10.51
C LEU A 89 -8.29 -13.47 11.96
N LYS A 90 -8.43 -12.26 12.51
CA LYS A 90 -8.02 -11.93 13.88
C LYS A 90 -8.78 -12.76 14.93
N LYS A 91 -10.09 -12.96 14.74
CA LYS A 91 -10.88 -13.85 15.60
C LYS A 91 -10.36 -15.28 15.55
N MET A 92 -10.03 -15.79 14.35
CA MET A 92 -9.45 -17.13 14.19
C MET A 92 -8.13 -17.26 14.93
N LEU A 93 -7.18 -16.34 14.69
CA LEU A 93 -5.86 -16.33 15.35
C LEU A 93 -5.97 -16.26 16.88
N THR A 94 -6.87 -15.41 17.39
CA THR A 94 -7.07 -15.22 18.82
C THR A 94 -7.70 -16.45 19.46
N PHE A 95 -8.80 -16.96 18.89
CA PHE A 95 -9.50 -18.13 19.40
C PHE A 95 -8.60 -19.36 19.44
N GLU A 96 -7.88 -19.60 18.34
CA GLU A 96 -6.97 -20.74 18.22
C GLU A 96 -5.74 -20.62 19.14
N GLY A 97 -5.22 -19.40 19.36
CA GLY A 97 -4.17 -19.15 20.33
C GLY A 97 -4.63 -19.40 21.77
N GLN A 98 -5.79 -18.86 22.16
CA GLN A 98 -6.38 -19.07 23.48
C GLN A 98 -6.65 -20.55 23.76
N LEU A 99 -7.18 -21.27 22.77
CA LEU A 99 -7.47 -22.69 22.90
C LEU A 99 -6.21 -23.54 23.18
N ILE A 100 -5.05 -23.15 22.62
CA ILE A 100 -3.77 -23.80 22.93
C ILE A 100 -3.44 -23.59 24.41
N GLU A 101 -3.48 -22.35 24.89
CA GLU A 101 -3.12 -22.03 26.28
C GLU A 101 -4.08 -22.66 27.30
N GLU A 102 -5.37 -22.74 26.98
CA GLU A 102 -6.37 -23.41 27.82
C GLU A 102 -6.11 -24.92 27.94
N ARG A 103 -5.65 -25.56 26.86
CA ARG A 103 -5.47 -27.02 26.80
C ARG A 103 -4.08 -27.49 27.20
N LEU A 104 -3.06 -26.64 27.02
CA LEU A 104 -1.65 -26.97 27.26
C LEU A 104 -1.11 -26.13 28.42
N SER A 105 -1.16 -26.71 29.63
CA SER A 105 -0.61 -26.06 30.82
C SER A 105 0.88 -25.76 30.69
N ARG A 106 1.27 -24.53 31.05
CA ARG A 106 2.66 -24.08 31.15
C ARG A 106 3.49 -24.89 32.15
N GLU A 107 2.85 -25.52 33.15
CA GLU A 107 3.55 -26.44 34.07
C GLU A 107 4.14 -27.65 33.34
N LYS A 108 3.42 -28.17 32.34
CA LYS A 108 3.88 -29.30 31.50
C LYS A 108 4.71 -28.85 30.31
N HIS A 109 4.51 -27.62 29.87
CA HIS A 109 5.08 -27.06 28.64
C HIS A 109 5.75 -25.70 28.88
N PRO A 110 6.75 -25.61 29.78
CA PRO A 110 7.30 -24.32 30.19
C PRO A 110 8.07 -23.62 29.08
N ASN A 111 8.69 -24.38 28.17
CA ASN A 111 9.55 -23.84 27.12
C ASN A 111 8.86 -23.73 25.75
N LYS A 112 7.57 -24.09 25.65
CA LYS A 112 6.88 -24.07 24.36
C LYS A 112 6.60 -22.62 23.93
N MET A 113 7.00 -22.29 22.71
CA MET A 113 6.60 -21.08 22.01
C MET A 113 5.34 -21.39 21.21
N PHE A 114 4.21 -20.84 21.61
CA PHE A 114 2.95 -21.12 20.95
C PHE A 114 2.75 -20.27 19.69
N PHE A 115 2.10 -20.86 18.67
CA PHE A 115 1.57 -20.11 17.54
C PHE A 115 0.17 -20.55 17.13
N SER A 116 -0.55 -19.62 16.52
CA SER A 116 -1.72 -19.88 15.70
C SER A 116 -1.47 -19.32 14.31
N TYR A 117 -1.58 -20.16 13.30
CA TYR A 117 -1.64 -19.75 11.90
C TYR A 117 -3.09 -19.82 11.42
N ALA A 118 -3.53 -18.80 10.70
CA ALA A 118 -4.85 -18.80 10.10
C ALA A 118 -4.88 -18.15 8.72
N ASN A 119 -5.86 -18.58 7.92
CA ASN A 119 -6.24 -17.86 6.71
C ASN A 119 -7.75 -17.91 6.46
N THR A 120 -8.27 -16.83 5.88
CA THR A 120 -9.61 -16.77 5.29
C THR A 120 -9.47 -16.25 3.87
N VAL A 121 -9.60 -17.15 2.89
CA VAL A 121 -9.25 -16.88 1.49
C VAL A 121 -10.34 -17.42 0.57
N ALA A 122 -10.72 -16.60 -0.42
CA ALA A 122 -11.54 -17.04 -1.54
C ALA A 122 -10.66 -17.23 -2.77
N THR A 123 -10.75 -18.39 -3.42
CA THR A 123 -10.14 -18.63 -4.72
C THR A 123 -10.93 -17.92 -5.83
N ILE A 124 -10.37 -17.84 -7.03
CA ILE A 124 -11.07 -17.29 -8.20
C ILE A 124 -12.45 -17.95 -8.37
N ASP A 125 -13.45 -17.14 -8.69
CA ASP A 125 -14.80 -17.61 -8.94
C ASP A 125 -14.88 -18.40 -10.26
N PHE A 126 -15.88 -19.27 -10.38
CA PHE A 126 -16.04 -20.11 -11.59
C PHE A 126 -16.22 -19.28 -12.86
N ALA A 127 -16.89 -18.13 -12.76
CA ALA A 127 -17.08 -17.20 -13.88
C ALA A 127 -15.84 -16.35 -14.18
N LYS A 128 -14.77 -16.46 -13.38
CA LYS A 128 -13.51 -15.71 -13.47
C LYS A 128 -13.71 -14.20 -13.53
N GLN A 129 -14.78 -13.70 -12.92
CA GLN A 129 -15.09 -12.27 -12.84
C GLN A 129 -14.39 -11.61 -11.65
N PHE A 130 -14.14 -12.36 -10.58
CA PHE A 130 -13.53 -11.90 -9.34
C PHE A 130 -12.25 -12.68 -9.06
N LYS A 131 -11.12 -11.96 -9.03
CA LYS A 131 -9.84 -12.56 -8.66
C LYS A 131 -9.92 -13.07 -7.22
N GLY A 132 -9.29 -14.22 -6.97
CA GLY A 132 -9.17 -14.74 -5.62
C GLY A 132 -8.35 -13.80 -4.74
N HIS A 133 -8.70 -13.70 -3.47
CA HIS A 133 -8.04 -12.84 -2.49
C HIS A 133 -8.30 -13.34 -1.08
N GLY A 134 -7.54 -12.84 -0.11
CA GLY A 134 -7.85 -13.12 1.28
C GLY A 134 -6.82 -12.66 2.28
N TRP A 135 -7.12 -12.97 3.54
CA TRP A 135 -6.30 -12.62 4.68
C TRP A 135 -5.56 -13.84 5.19
N VAL A 136 -4.26 -13.69 5.43
CA VAL A 136 -3.37 -14.71 5.99
C VAL A 136 -2.64 -14.10 7.17
N GLY A 137 -2.49 -14.84 8.26
CA GLY A 137 -1.77 -14.33 9.41
C GLY A 137 -1.21 -15.39 10.32
N ILE A 138 -0.30 -14.96 11.17
CA ILE A 138 0.27 -15.74 12.26
C ILE A 138 0.27 -14.90 13.53
N ARG A 139 -0.15 -15.51 14.63
CA ARG A 139 -0.01 -15.01 16.00
C ARG A 139 0.95 -15.95 16.73
N TYR A 140 2.08 -15.47 17.25
CA TYR A 140 3.14 -16.34 17.76
C TYR A 140 3.99 -15.71 18.87
N GLN A 141 4.59 -16.56 19.69
CA GLN A 141 5.56 -16.17 20.71
C GLN A 141 7.00 -16.42 20.23
N ILE A 142 7.94 -15.57 20.67
CA ILE A 142 9.38 -15.83 20.55
C ILE A 142 9.97 -16.34 21.87
N GLU A 143 9.44 -15.89 23.01
CA GLU A 143 9.71 -16.48 24.32
C GLU A 143 8.41 -17.01 24.95
N PRO A 144 8.45 -18.10 25.73
CA PRO A 144 7.24 -18.74 26.27
C PRO A 144 6.36 -17.84 27.15
N ASP A 145 6.98 -16.89 27.84
CA ASP A 145 6.38 -15.94 28.78
C ASP A 145 6.17 -14.54 28.17
N GLU A 146 6.53 -14.35 26.90
CA GLU A 146 6.30 -13.10 26.18
C GLU A 146 4.88 -13.04 25.59
N ASP A 147 4.35 -11.83 25.50
CA ASP A 147 3.12 -11.55 24.75
C ASP A 147 3.25 -11.94 23.26
N TYR A 148 2.11 -12.22 22.65
CA TYR A 148 2.06 -12.63 21.25
C TYR A 148 2.44 -11.49 20.28
N ASN A 149 3.20 -11.86 19.27
CA ASN A 149 3.45 -11.08 18.07
C ASN A 149 2.46 -11.50 16.98
N GLU A 150 2.04 -10.58 16.12
CA GLU A 150 1.20 -10.86 14.97
C GLU A 150 1.78 -10.29 13.68
N ILE A 151 1.71 -11.09 12.62
CA ILE A 151 1.94 -10.66 11.25
C ILE A 151 0.68 -10.99 10.45
N ILE A 152 0.05 -9.97 9.90
CA ILE A 152 -1.19 -10.11 9.13
C ILE A 152 -0.94 -9.51 7.75
N ILE A 153 -1.26 -10.28 6.71
CA ILE A 153 -1.19 -9.86 5.32
C ILE A 153 -2.55 -10.04 4.64
N HIS A 154 -2.83 -9.14 3.70
CA HIS A 154 -3.83 -9.40 2.67
C HIS A 154 -3.13 -9.72 1.36
N ILE A 155 -3.71 -10.65 0.61
CA ILE A 155 -3.21 -11.09 -0.68
C ILE A 155 -4.29 -11.07 -1.74
N ARG A 156 -3.84 -10.96 -2.99
CA ARG A 156 -4.67 -11.13 -4.18
C ARG A 156 -3.95 -12.02 -5.18
N PHE A 157 -4.61 -13.07 -5.65
CA PHE A 157 -4.07 -13.92 -6.69
C PHE A 157 -4.09 -13.22 -8.05
N LYS A 158 -3.00 -13.36 -8.78
CA LYS A 158 -2.90 -13.01 -10.20
C LYS A 158 -3.20 -14.22 -11.09
N GLU A 159 -2.96 -15.41 -10.57
CA GLU A 159 -3.29 -16.69 -11.21
C GLU A 159 -4.80 -16.85 -11.45
N THR A 160 -5.16 -17.56 -12.52
CA THR A 160 -6.56 -17.82 -12.92
C THR A 160 -6.95 -19.30 -12.87
N ASP A 161 -6.13 -20.11 -12.20
CA ASP A 161 -6.37 -21.53 -11.91
C ASP A 161 -6.38 -21.76 -10.40
N VAL A 162 -7.41 -22.46 -9.92
CA VAL A 162 -7.64 -22.68 -8.48
C VAL A 162 -6.53 -23.53 -7.84
N ARG A 163 -5.99 -24.53 -8.55
CA ARG A 163 -4.97 -25.43 -7.99
C ARG A 163 -3.65 -24.70 -7.81
N LEU A 164 -3.29 -23.84 -8.77
CA LEU A 164 -2.12 -22.97 -8.65
C LEU A 164 -2.27 -22.01 -7.47
N GLN A 165 -3.43 -21.37 -7.31
CA GLN A 165 -3.69 -20.49 -6.16
C GLN A 165 -3.53 -21.19 -4.82
N GLN A 166 -4.01 -22.43 -4.72
CA GLN A 166 -3.88 -23.28 -3.53
C GLN A 166 -2.40 -23.58 -3.21
N GLU A 167 -1.62 -24.01 -4.21
CA GLU A 167 -0.19 -24.27 -4.05
C GLU A 167 0.59 -23.01 -3.65
N THR A 168 0.33 -21.90 -4.34
CA THR A 168 0.87 -20.58 -4.05
C THR A 168 0.57 -20.13 -2.61
N LEU A 169 -0.66 -20.34 -2.13
CA LEU A 169 -1.05 -20.05 -0.74
C LEU A 169 -0.28 -20.92 0.27
N GLY A 170 -0.12 -22.21 -0.04
CA GLY A 170 0.65 -23.15 0.77
C GLY A 170 2.09 -22.68 0.99
N ILE A 171 2.78 -22.32 -0.10
CA ILE A 171 4.14 -21.79 -0.11
C ILE A 171 4.22 -20.47 0.70
N LEU A 172 3.30 -19.54 0.45
CA LEU A 172 3.23 -18.26 1.16
C LEU A 172 3.09 -18.47 2.68
N GLY A 173 2.20 -19.36 3.11
CA GLY A 173 2.00 -19.63 4.54
C GLY A 173 3.24 -20.21 5.21
N VAL A 174 3.97 -21.11 4.54
CA VAL A 174 5.26 -21.61 5.06
C VAL A 174 6.28 -20.48 5.16
N ASN A 175 6.37 -19.63 4.15
CA ASN A 175 7.26 -18.47 4.16
C ASN A 175 6.92 -17.49 5.29
N LEU A 176 5.63 -17.26 5.56
CA LEU A 176 5.16 -16.40 6.65
C LEU A 176 5.58 -16.95 8.02
N ILE A 177 5.31 -18.23 8.29
CA ILE A 177 5.67 -18.87 9.57
C ILE A 177 7.19 -18.90 9.74
N TYR A 178 7.93 -19.22 8.67
CA TYR A 178 9.38 -19.20 8.70
C TYR A 178 9.93 -17.79 8.95
N GLY A 179 9.35 -16.78 8.31
CA GLY A 179 9.70 -15.38 8.51
C GLY A 179 9.48 -14.93 9.95
N ALA A 180 8.33 -15.29 10.53
CA ALA A 180 7.97 -15.00 11.92
C ALA A 180 9.00 -15.51 12.93
N TYR A 181 9.51 -16.74 12.77
CA TYR A 181 10.45 -17.32 13.74
C TYR A 181 11.92 -17.01 13.44
N TYR A 182 12.32 -16.94 12.17
CA TYR A 182 13.74 -16.89 11.80
C TYR A 182 14.18 -15.58 11.16
N LYS A 183 13.26 -14.63 10.93
CA LYS A 183 13.53 -13.34 10.27
C LYS A 183 12.85 -12.12 10.91
N TYR A 184 12.20 -12.26 12.07
CA TYR A 184 11.45 -11.18 12.72
C TYR A 184 12.32 -9.95 13.08
N ASN A 185 13.61 -10.16 13.30
CA ASN A 185 14.55 -9.11 13.69
C ASN A 185 14.84 -8.08 12.58
N ASP A 186 14.45 -8.38 11.34
CA ASP A 186 14.54 -7.46 10.21
C ASP A 186 13.25 -7.56 9.38
N PRO A 187 12.21 -6.78 9.74
CA PRO A 187 10.92 -6.78 9.05
C PRO A 187 11.04 -6.47 7.55
N LYS A 188 11.96 -5.56 7.16
CA LYS A 188 12.20 -5.23 5.75
C LYS A 188 12.70 -6.43 4.97
N ARG A 189 13.61 -7.20 5.57
CA ARG A 189 14.12 -8.44 4.98
C ARG A 189 13.06 -9.55 5.01
N LEU A 190 12.28 -9.66 6.08
CA LEU A 190 11.16 -10.60 6.21
C LEU A 190 10.20 -10.49 5.02
N LEU A 191 9.87 -9.28 4.57
CA LEU A 191 9.02 -9.06 3.39
C LEU A 191 9.55 -9.80 2.15
N ARG A 192 10.86 -9.78 1.92
CA ARG A 192 11.46 -10.46 0.77
C ARG A 192 11.31 -11.98 0.88
N TYR A 193 11.45 -12.53 2.09
CA TYR A 193 11.27 -13.96 2.37
C TYR A 193 9.84 -14.45 2.10
N LEU A 194 8.83 -13.58 2.13
CA LEU A 194 7.45 -13.96 1.78
C LEU A 194 7.34 -14.47 0.35
N TYR A 195 8.19 -13.98 -0.55
CA TYR A 195 8.24 -14.36 -1.97
C TYR A 195 9.28 -15.45 -2.30
N ASP A 196 9.92 -16.07 -1.31
CA ASP A 196 10.83 -17.18 -1.59
C ASP A 196 10.09 -18.32 -2.31
N HIS A 197 10.59 -18.74 -3.47
CA HIS A 197 9.94 -19.73 -4.35
C HIS A 197 8.56 -19.30 -4.86
N LEU A 198 8.28 -17.99 -4.91
CA LEU A 198 7.10 -17.41 -5.54
C LEU A 198 7.51 -16.36 -6.56
N ASP A 199 6.89 -16.40 -7.73
CA ASP A 199 7.05 -15.38 -8.76
C ASP A 199 6.07 -14.22 -8.54
N LYS A 200 6.48 -13.02 -8.96
CA LYS A 200 5.65 -11.80 -8.83
C LYS A 200 4.34 -11.86 -9.62
N ASP A 201 4.25 -12.77 -10.59
CA ASP A 201 3.07 -12.96 -11.44
C ASP A 201 2.06 -13.94 -10.82
N GLN A 202 2.36 -14.55 -9.67
CA GLN A 202 1.46 -15.49 -9.00
C GLN A 202 0.47 -14.79 -8.06
N LEU A 203 0.99 -13.91 -7.19
CA LEU A 203 0.20 -13.18 -6.22
C LEU A 203 0.72 -11.76 -5.99
N GLU A 204 -0.13 -10.96 -5.38
CA GLU A 204 0.15 -9.62 -4.87
C GLU A 204 -0.06 -9.60 -3.35
N ILE A 205 0.85 -8.99 -2.59
CA ILE A 205 0.65 -8.64 -1.18
C ILE A 205 0.35 -7.15 -1.13
N ASP A 206 -0.91 -6.79 -0.92
CA ASP A 206 -1.41 -5.41 -0.99
C ASP A 206 -1.52 -4.73 0.39
N THR A 207 -1.44 -5.48 1.48
CA THR A 207 -1.35 -4.94 2.84
C THR A 207 -0.54 -5.87 3.74
N ILE A 208 0.26 -5.29 4.62
CA ILE A 208 0.91 -6.00 5.73
C ILE A 208 0.84 -5.16 7.01
N ASN A 209 0.62 -5.83 8.14
CA ASN A 209 0.66 -5.25 9.46
C ASN A 209 1.44 -6.15 10.42
N PHE A 210 2.36 -5.55 11.16
CA PHE A 210 3.10 -6.13 12.26
C PHE A 210 2.59 -5.54 13.58
N SER A 211 2.47 -6.37 14.61
CA SER A 211 2.14 -5.91 15.97
C SER A 211 2.66 -6.86 17.04
N GLY A 212 2.75 -6.39 18.27
CA GLY A 212 3.29 -7.14 19.41
C GLY A 212 4.70 -6.68 19.80
N PRO A 213 5.26 -7.27 20.87
CA PRO A 213 6.46 -6.76 21.53
C PRO A 213 7.70 -6.70 20.61
N ARG A 214 7.87 -7.67 19.71
CA ARG A 214 8.99 -7.70 18.75
C ARG A 214 8.87 -6.68 17.62
N PHE A 215 7.72 -6.05 17.48
CA PHE A 215 7.42 -5.09 16.42
C PHE A 215 6.99 -3.72 16.97
N ALA A 216 7.29 -3.42 18.25
CA ALA A 216 6.92 -2.16 18.89
C ALA A 216 7.46 -0.93 18.16
N ASP A 217 8.68 -1.03 17.60
CA ASP A 217 9.33 0.05 16.85
C ASP A 217 9.08 0.00 15.33
N VAL A 218 8.20 -0.89 14.86
CA VAL A 218 7.93 -1.05 13.42
C VAL A 218 6.83 -0.10 12.98
N ASP A 219 7.20 0.82 12.09
CA ASP A 219 6.22 1.62 11.37
C ASP A 219 5.60 0.82 10.21
N ASN A 220 4.31 0.49 10.34
CA ASN A 220 3.57 -0.27 9.34
C ASN A 220 3.40 0.50 8.01
N ARG A 221 3.47 1.83 8.01
CA ARG A 221 3.44 2.64 6.78
C ARG A 221 4.72 2.42 5.98
N LEU A 222 5.85 2.36 6.68
CA LEU A 222 7.15 2.05 6.07
C LEU A 222 7.15 0.64 5.47
N MET A 223 6.56 -0.34 6.16
CA MET A 223 6.45 -1.72 5.62
C MET A 223 5.59 -1.76 4.35
N SER A 224 4.50 -1.00 4.32
CA SER A 224 3.67 -0.84 3.11
C SER A 224 4.42 -0.16 1.97
N LEU A 225 5.23 0.88 2.24
CA LEU A 225 6.13 1.45 1.22
C LEU A 225 7.08 0.38 0.65
N GLN A 226 7.63 -0.49 1.48
CA GLN A 226 8.52 -1.57 1.02
C GLN A 226 7.80 -2.54 0.08
N LEU A 227 6.49 -2.81 0.26
CA LEU A 227 5.72 -3.65 -0.67
C LEU A 227 5.74 -3.06 -2.08
N VAL A 228 5.46 -1.76 -2.21
CA VAL A 228 5.49 -1.05 -3.51
C VAL A 228 6.92 -1.01 -4.07
N LYS A 229 7.92 -0.67 -3.23
CA LYS A 229 9.34 -0.61 -3.61
C LYS A 229 9.87 -1.95 -4.11
N ASN A 230 9.44 -3.06 -3.51
CA ASN A 230 9.82 -4.41 -3.91
C ASN A 230 8.99 -4.93 -5.10
N GLY A 231 8.00 -4.19 -5.58
CA GLY A 231 7.09 -4.60 -6.65
C GLY A 231 6.17 -5.76 -6.26
N MET A 232 5.81 -5.85 -4.98
CA MET A 232 4.86 -6.84 -4.44
C MET A 232 3.41 -6.39 -4.61
N THR A 233 3.18 -5.08 -4.71
CA THR A 233 1.90 -4.44 -5.08
C THR A 233 2.18 -3.14 -5.83
N ASP A 234 1.20 -2.68 -6.60
CA ASP A 234 1.31 -1.45 -7.37
C ASP A 234 0.98 -0.21 -6.53
N ALA A 235 0.15 -0.35 -5.50
CA ALA A 235 -0.21 0.74 -4.62
C ALA A 235 -0.66 0.28 -3.22
N VAL A 236 -0.34 1.09 -2.22
CA VAL A 236 -0.78 0.96 -0.81
C VAL A 236 -1.48 2.22 -0.36
N MET A 237 -2.36 2.11 0.64
CA MET A 237 -3.14 3.24 1.15
C MET A 237 -3.09 3.34 2.68
N PHE A 238 -3.16 4.57 3.16
CA PHE A 238 -3.21 4.93 4.58
C PHE A 238 -4.42 5.81 4.86
N ASN A 239 -5.10 5.54 5.97
CA ASN A 239 -6.17 6.40 6.44
C ASN A 239 -5.61 7.66 7.15
N PRO A 240 -6.46 8.63 7.51
CA PRO A 240 -6.04 9.82 8.24
C PRO A 240 -5.35 9.55 9.58
N ASP A 241 -5.61 8.40 10.22
CA ASP A 241 -4.94 7.99 11.45
C ASP A 241 -3.53 7.41 11.21
N GLY A 242 -3.04 7.42 9.97
CA GLY A 242 -1.76 6.83 9.59
C GLY A 242 -1.75 5.30 9.58
N LYS A 243 -2.92 4.65 9.59
CA LYS A 243 -3.04 3.18 9.57
C LYS A 243 -3.18 2.66 8.15
N ASN A 244 -2.54 1.52 7.88
CA ASN A 244 -2.68 0.79 6.63
C ASN A 244 -4.13 0.38 6.42
N ILE A 245 -4.63 0.58 5.21
CA ILE A 245 -5.99 0.21 4.83
C ILE A 245 -5.98 -0.54 3.50
N LEU A 246 -6.85 -1.54 3.40
CA LEU A 246 -7.02 -2.31 2.18
C LEU A 246 -7.66 -1.42 1.09
N PRO A 247 -7.01 -1.18 -0.06
CA PRO A 247 -7.56 -0.33 -1.12
C PRO A 247 -8.93 -0.81 -1.61
N ALA A 248 -9.09 -2.14 -1.75
CA ALA A 248 -10.36 -2.74 -2.14
C ALA A 248 -11.52 -2.45 -1.16
N ALA A 249 -11.23 -2.24 0.12
CA ALA A 249 -12.23 -1.93 1.12
C ALA A 249 -12.67 -0.45 1.07
N ILE A 250 -11.71 0.48 0.93
CA ILE A 250 -12.01 1.91 0.98
C ILE A 250 -12.49 2.48 -0.36
N LEU A 251 -12.00 1.96 -1.49
CA LEU A 251 -12.33 2.46 -2.83
C LEU A 251 -13.67 1.91 -3.36
N TYR A 252 -14.18 0.83 -2.77
CA TYR A 252 -15.35 0.13 -3.28
C TYR A 252 -16.57 1.05 -3.40
N LYS A 253 -17.06 1.19 -4.64
CA LYS A 253 -18.22 2.03 -5.01
C LYS A 253 -18.11 3.51 -4.63
N LYS A 254 -16.93 4.00 -4.22
CA LYS A 254 -16.73 5.43 -3.91
C LYS A 254 -16.61 6.27 -5.17
N ASN A 255 -17.09 7.51 -5.13
CA ASN A 255 -16.64 8.58 -6.01
C ASN A 255 -15.24 8.98 -5.57
N ILE A 256 -14.29 9.12 -6.49
CA ILE A 256 -12.89 9.36 -6.15
C ILE A 256 -12.43 10.68 -6.72
N LEU A 257 -11.90 11.56 -5.87
CA LEU A 257 -11.13 12.72 -6.30
C LEU A 257 -9.68 12.51 -5.88
N ALA A 258 -8.77 12.44 -6.85
CA ALA A 258 -7.36 12.17 -6.57
C ALA A 258 -6.45 13.35 -6.92
N PHE A 259 -5.43 13.52 -6.08
CA PHE A 259 -4.43 14.58 -6.15
C PHE A 259 -3.07 13.92 -6.23
N ARG A 260 -2.34 14.13 -7.32
CA ARG A 260 -0.96 13.65 -7.43
C ARG A 260 0.01 14.78 -7.13
N GLY A 261 0.94 14.54 -6.21
CA GLY A 261 1.92 15.56 -5.84
C GLY A 261 3.12 14.99 -5.09
N SER A 262 4.18 15.79 -5.02
CA SER A 262 5.32 15.49 -4.15
C SER A 262 4.99 15.72 -2.68
N PHE A 263 4.15 16.72 -2.37
CA PHE A 263 3.76 17.14 -1.02
C PHE A 263 4.96 17.31 -0.07
N ARG A 264 6.04 17.91 -0.59
CA ARG A 264 7.35 18.02 0.09
C ARG A 264 7.76 19.49 0.33
N PRO A 265 7.28 20.13 1.41
CA PRO A 265 6.08 19.77 2.18
C PRO A 265 4.79 20.17 1.41
N VAL A 266 3.62 19.82 1.96
CA VAL A 266 2.32 20.29 1.46
C VAL A 266 2.17 21.80 1.66
N THR A 267 1.80 22.55 0.62
CA THR A 267 1.72 24.03 0.65
C THR A 267 0.28 24.54 0.58
N LYS A 268 0.09 25.87 0.77
CA LYS A 268 -1.21 26.53 0.57
C LYS A 268 -1.79 26.29 -0.83
N VAL A 269 -0.95 26.24 -1.87
CA VAL A 269 -1.41 25.96 -3.26
C VAL A 269 -2.03 24.57 -3.36
N ASN A 270 -1.43 23.57 -2.70
CA ASN A 270 -1.99 22.21 -2.70
C ASN A 270 -3.36 22.18 -2.02
N MET A 271 -3.52 22.92 -0.91
CA MET A 271 -4.78 22.96 -0.17
C MET A 271 -5.86 23.78 -0.87
N ASP A 272 -5.52 24.90 -1.50
CA ASP A 272 -6.50 25.66 -2.32
C ASP A 272 -6.95 24.81 -3.52
N MET A 273 -6.02 24.17 -4.23
CA MET A 273 -6.36 23.21 -5.29
C MET A 273 -7.30 22.11 -4.78
N TYR A 274 -7.02 21.55 -3.61
CA TYR A 274 -7.86 20.55 -2.96
C TYR A 274 -9.27 21.05 -2.65
N GLU A 275 -9.40 22.13 -1.91
CA GLU A 275 -10.68 22.64 -1.47
C GLU A 275 -11.57 23.06 -2.65
N LYS A 276 -10.98 23.77 -3.63
CA LYS A 276 -11.72 24.27 -4.79
C LYS A 276 -12.14 23.15 -5.74
N SER A 277 -11.24 22.19 -6.02
CA SER A 277 -11.60 21.04 -6.87
C SER A 277 -12.58 20.09 -6.18
N LEU A 278 -12.50 19.91 -4.85
CA LEU A 278 -13.50 19.14 -4.10
C LEU A 278 -14.87 19.78 -4.20
N LYS A 279 -14.97 21.09 -4.00
CA LYS A 279 -16.23 21.84 -4.16
C LYS A 279 -16.81 21.65 -5.57
N MET A 280 -15.98 21.72 -6.61
CA MET A 280 -16.41 21.49 -7.99
C MET A 280 -16.86 20.04 -8.22
N PHE A 281 -16.09 19.07 -7.71
CA PHE A 281 -16.40 17.64 -7.86
C PHE A 281 -17.69 17.25 -7.16
N LEU A 282 -17.96 17.78 -5.96
CA LEU A 282 -19.21 17.52 -5.24
C LEU A 282 -20.44 18.12 -5.93
N ASN A 283 -20.26 19.15 -6.77
CA ASN A 283 -21.33 19.73 -7.59
C ASN A 283 -21.57 18.94 -8.89
N GLU A 284 -20.77 17.93 -9.20
CA GLU A 284 -20.96 17.10 -10.39
C GLU A 284 -22.17 16.17 -10.26
N ASN A 285 -22.79 15.88 -11.40
CA ASN A 285 -23.92 14.96 -11.43
C ASN A 285 -23.50 13.55 -10.99
N LYS A 286 -24.29 12.97 -10.08
CA LYS A 286 -24.10 11.63 -9.49
C LYS A 286 -22.90 11.52 -8.54
N VAL A 287 -22.44 12.64 -7.99
CA VAL A 287 -21.49 12.66 -6.86
C VAL A 287 -22.27 12.89 -5.58
N GLU A 288 -22.13 11.98 -4.63
CA GLU A 288 -22.73 12.06 -3.30
C GLU A 288 -21.63 12.29 -2.27
N VAL A 289 -21.83 13.24 -1.35
CA VAL A 289 -20.83 13.66 -0.36
C VAL A 289 -20.38 12.46 0.51
N ASP A 290 -21.33 11.74 1.09
CA ASP A 290 -21.06 10.60 1.98
C ASP A 290 -20.37 9.42 1.27
N ASN A 291 -20.46 9.40 -0.05
CA ASN A 291 -19.86 8.39 -0.90
C ASN A 291 -18.64 8.90 -1.69
N THR A 292 -18.08 10.05 -1.30
CA THR A 292 -16.88 10.63 -1.92
C THR A 292 -15.65 10.35 -1.08
N LEU A 293 -14.58 9.90 -1.73
CA LEU A 293 -13.26 9.70 -1.14
C LEU A 293 -12.25 10.58 -1.85
N VAL A 294 -11.49 11.33 -1.06
CA VAL A 294 -10.35 12.09 -1.55
C VAL A 294 -9.08 11.30 -1.31
N VAL A 295 -8.22 11.19 -2.32
CA VAL A 295 -6.96 10.43 -2.26
C VAL A 295 -5.78 11.31 -2.66
N PHE A 296 -4.82 11.47 -1.76
CA PHE A 296 -3.55 12.13 -2.04
C PHE A 296 -2.51 11.09 -2.45
N GLU A 297 -2.11 11.09 -3.70
CA GLU A 297 -1.14 10.17 -4.27
C GLU A 297 0.28 10.75 -4.28
N ILE A 298 1.23 10.01 -3.70
CA ILE A 298 2.67 10.20 -3.89
C ILE A 298 3.21 9.01 -4.68
N THR A 299 3.87 9.27 -5.80
CA THR A 299 4.46 8.20 -6.61
C THR A 299 5.87 7.84 -6.10
N LEU A 300 6.32 6.60 -6.33
CA LEU A 300 7.71 6.22 -6.09
C LEU A 300 8.70 7.10 -6.86
N SER A 301 8.32 7.59 -8.05
CA SER A 301 9.12 8.54 -8.81
C SER A 301 9.29 9.88 -8.07
N ASN A 302 8.28 10.36 -7.33
CA ASN A 302 8.41 11.55 -6.48
C ASN A 302 9.33 11.34 -5.28
N LEU A 303 9.56 10.09 -4.87
CA LEU A 303 10.47 9.72 -3.78
C LEU A 303 11.90 9.46 -4.27
N ARG A 304 12.11 9.27 -5.58
CA ARG A 304 13.42 9.05 -6.21
C ARG A 304 14.08 10.31 -6.76
N SER A 305 13.48 11.49 -6.57
CA SER A 305 13.93 12.73 -7.24
C SER A 305 15.39 13.12 -6.97
N ASP A 306 15.95 12.67 -5.84
CA ASP A 306 17.34 12.92 -5.44
C ASP A 306 18.24 11.67 -5.49
N GLY A 307 17.79 10.58 -6.14
CA GLY A 307 18.53 9.31 -6.27
C GLY A 307 17.75 8.09 -5.76
N GLU A 308 18.23 7.51 -4.66
CA GLU A 308 17.54 6.40 -3.99
C GLU A 308 16.27 6.85 -3.28
N ILE A 309 15.32 5.93 -3.08
CA ILE A 309 14.09 6.24 -2.33
C ILE A 309 14.47 6.57 -0.89
N ASP A 310 14.23 7.83 -0.50
CA ASP A 310 14.39 8.30 0.88
C ASP A 310 13.15 7.93 1.70
N GLU A 311 13.32 6.94 2.57
CA GLU A 311 12.27 6.45 3.45
C GLU A 311 11.87 7.48 4.51
N ARG A 312 12.81 8.29 5.00
CA ARG A 312 12.52 9.31 6.00
C ARG A 312 11.68 10.42 5.39
N ASP A 313 12.07 10.86 4.21
CA ASP A 313 11.32 11.87 3.46
C ASP A 313 9.90 11.39 3.11
N PHE A 314 9.70 10.10 2.83
CA PHE A 314 8.36 9.52 2.72
C PHE A 314 7.57 9.65 4.03
N MET A 315 8.17 9.26 5.17
CA MET A 315 7.49 9.31 6.46
C MET A 315 7.03 10.74 6.79
N ASP A 316 7.91 11.73 6.57
CA ASP A 316 7.60 13.14 6.81
C ASP A 316 6.41 13.63 5.96
N ARG A 317 6.36 13.25 4.67
CA ARG A 317 5.24 13.60 3.77
C ARG A 317 3.93 12.92 4.19
N ALA A 318 3.98 11.62 4.49
CA ALA A 318 2.81 10.85 4.89
C ALA A 318 2.24 11.37 6.21
N GLU A 319 3.11 11.71 7.17
CA GLU A 319 2.72 12.28 8.46
C GLU A 319 1.99 13.61 8.33
N LEU A 320 2.50 14.54 7.51
CA LEU A 320 1.81 15.81 7.26
C LEU A 320 0.45 15.63 6.59
N LEU A 321 0.33 14.74 5.62
CA LEU A 321 -0.95 14.51 4.95
C LEU A 321 -1.97 13.85 5.91
N CYS A 322 -1.52 12.91 6.74
CA CYS A 322 -2.38 12.27 7.74
C CYS A 322 -2.85 13.28 8.80
N SER A 323 -1.97 14.18 9.27
CA SER A 323 -2.34 15.22 10.24
C SER A 323 -3.36 16.23 9.69
N LEU A 324 -3.40 16.41 8.36
CA LEU A 324 -4.42 17.18 7.65
C LEU A 324 -5.73 16.41 7.41
N GLY A 325 -5.88 15.21 7.99
CA GLY A 325 -7.09 14.40 7.84
C GLY A 325 -7.19 13.68 6.50
N GLN A 326 -6.10 13.58 5.72
CA GLN A 326 -6.14 13.08 4.34
C GLN A 326 -5.90 11.58 4.24
N THR A 327 -6.54 10.94 3.26
CA THR A 327 -6.21 9.57 2.86
C THR A 327 -5.05 9.61 1.87
N VAL A 328 -3.99 8.87 2.17
CA VAL A 328 -2.75 8.88 1.38
C VAL A 328 -2.63 7.58 0.59
N MET A 329 -2.22 7.65 -0.66
CA MET A 329 -1.88 6.52 -1.50
C MET A 329 -0.43 6.63 -1.97
N ILE A 330 0.30 5.53 -1.89
CA ILE A 330 1.64 5.42 -2.48
C ILE A 330 1.56 4.45 -3.63
N SER A 331 2.08 4.84 -4.79
CA SER A 331 1.99 4.04 -6.00
C SER A 331 3.30 3.98 -6.76
N ASN A 332 3.42 2.96 -7.62
CA ASN A 332 4.46 2.92 -8.66
C ASN A 332 3.93 3.41 -10.02
N PHE A 333 2.83 4.18 -10.03
CA PHE A 333 2.20 4.65 -11.26
C PHE A 333 2.92 5.88 -11.81
N GLN A 334 3.75 5.70 -12.84
CA GLN A 334 4.38 6.83 -13.50
C GLN A 334 3.35 7.67 -14.26
N GLU A 335 2.47 7.03 -15.01
CA GLU A 335 1.48 7.67 -15.87
C GLU A 335 0.12 7.81 -15.19
N TYR A 336 -0.57 8.92 -15.42
CA TYR A 336 -1.88 9.18 -14.82
C TYR A 336 -2.95 8.16 -15.21
N TYR A 337 -2.89 7.60 -16.43
CA TYR A 337 -3.88 6.60 -16.85
C TYR A 337 -3.81 5.31 -16.01
N LYS A 338 -2.64 4.97 -15.43
CA LYS A 338 -2.52 3.78 -14.56
C LYS A 338 -3.24 3.96 -13.24
N VAL A 339 -3.22 5.17 -12.67
CA VAL A 339 -3.99 5.52 -11.45
C VAL A 339 -5.47 5.31 -11.68
N VAL A 340 -5.93 5.77 -12.83
CA VAL A 340 -7.31 5.62 -13.26
C VAL A 340 -7.68 4.15 -13.40
N GLU A 341 -6.89 3.38 -14.14
CA GLU A 341 -7.14 1.96 -14.34
C GLU A 341 -7.16 1.22 -13.00
N TYR A 342 -6.26 1.60 -12.09
CA TYR A 342 -6.24 1.08 -10.73
C TYR A 342 -7.56 1.36 -9.99
N PHE A 343 -8.03 2.61 -9.95
CA PHE A 343 -9.31 2.95 -9.32
C PHE A 343 -10.51 2.29 -10.02
N ALA A 344 -10.47 2.16 -11.35
CA ALA A 344 -11.52 1.53 -12.14
C ALA A 344 -11.72 0.03 -11.86
N ASN A 345 -10.71 -0.62 -11.25
CA ASN A 345 -10.84 -1.99 -10.75
C ASN A 345 -11.72 -2.09 -9.50
N TYR A 346 -11.92 -1.01 -8.74
CA TYR A 346 -12.65 -1.02 -7.47
C TYR A 346 -13.99 -0.27 -7.51
N THR A 347 -14.12 0.71 -8.40
CA THR A 347 -15.36 1.50 -8.51
C THR A 347 -15.73 1.80 -9.96
N LYS A 348 -17.04 1.95 -10.18
CA LYS A 348 -17.63 2.46 -11.43
C LYS A 348 -18.23 3.87 -11.26
N ALA A 349 -18.07 4.46 -10.08
CA ALA A 349 -18.61 5.78 -9.76
C ALA A 349 -17.74 6.90 -10.36
N ARG A 350 -18.05 8.17 -10.05
CA ARG A 350 -17.35 9.31 -10.64
C ARG A 350 -15.90 9.38 -10.20
N MET A 351 -15.04 9.82 -11.12
CA MET A 351 -13.61 10.04 -10.86
C MET A 351 -13.21 11.45 -11.29
N GLY A 352 -12.41 12.09 -10.46
CA GLY A 352 -11.78 13.37 -10.72
C GLY A 352 -10.28 13.30 -10.47
N LEU A 353 -9.50 13.98 -11.30
CA LEU A 353 -8.09 14.25 -11.06
C LEU A 353 -7.90 15.75 -10.92
N ALA A 354 -7.30 16.22 -9.84
CA ALA A 354 -6.94 17.62 -9.69
C ALA A 354 -5.42 17.78 -9.87
N MET A 355 -5.02 18.73 -10.71
CA MET A 355 -3.61 18.96 -11.05
C MET A 355 -3.36 20.37 -11.56
N GLY A 356 -2.11 20.82 -11.49
CA GLY A 356 -1.67 22.07 -12.11
C GLY A 356 -1.50 21.95 -13.64
N VAL A 357 -1.47 23.10 -14.31
CA VAL A 357 -1.22 23.19 -15.77
C VAL A 357 0.07 22.49 -16.19
N ASN A 358 1.15 22.64 -15.43
CA ASN A 358 2.43 21.98 -15.68
C ASN A 358 2.29 20.45 -15.80
N ASN A 359 1.57 19.83 -14.85
CA ASN A 359 1.31 18.40 -14.86
C ASN A 359 0.47 17.98 -16.07
N LEU A 360 -0.53 18.79 -16.47
CA LEU A 360 -1.33 18.50 -17.64
C LEU A 360 -0.49 18.55 -18.92
N VAL A 361 0.42 19.52 -19.05
CA VAL A 361 1.34 19.62 -20.20
C VAL A 361 2.20 18.36 -20.29
N ASP A 362 2.72 17.86 -19.16
CA ASP A 362 3.53 16.63 -19.11
C ASP A 362 2.75 15.39 -19.57
N ILE A 363 1.44 15.32 -19.32
CA ILE A 363 0.58 14.22 -19.81
C ILE A 363 0.58 14.14 -21.34
N PHE A 364 0.80 15.26 -22.05
CA PHE A 364 0.84 15.29 -23.51
C PHE A 364 2.22 14.94 -24.11
N ASP A 365 3.22 14.61 -23.30
CA ASP A 365 4.54 14.18 -23.80
C ASP A 365 4.51 12.72 -24.28
N GLU A 366 4.62 12.53 -25.59
CA GLU A 366 4.60 11.21 -26.25
C GLU A 366 5.68 10.24 -25.75
N LYS A 367 6.78 10.73 -25.16
CA LYS A 367 7.88 9.86 -24.70
C LYS A 367 7.42 8.85 -23.66
N TYR A 368 6.43 9.20 -22.85
CA TYR A 368 5.90 8.32 -21.79
C TYR A 368 5.09 7.15 -22.34
N TYR A 369 4.63 7.21 -23.59
CA TYR A 369 3.69 6.23 -24.15
C TYR A 369 4.27 5.34 -25.25
N ARG A 370 5.59 5.41 -25.50
CA ARG A 370 6.26 4.62 -26.55
C ARG A 370 6.18 3.10 -26.35
N HIS A 371 5.90 2.66 -25.12
CA HIS A 371 5.73 1.24 -24.77
C HIS A 371 4.32 0.71 -25.06
N LEU A 372 3.35 1.59 -25.37
CA LEU A 372 1.97 1.22 -25.69
C LEU A 372 1.81 1.06 -27.20
N SER A 373 1.09 0.02 -27.63
CA SER A 373 0.85 -0.24 -29.05
C SER A 373 0.07 0.88 -29.72
N GLY A 374 -0.91 1.47 -29.03
CA GLY A 374 -1.66 2.64 -29.53
C GLY A 374 -1.07 3.99 -29.10
N GLY A 375 0.12 4.01 -28.50
CA GLY A 375 0.81 5.21 -28.06
C GLY A 375 -0.03 6.12 -27.16
N ILE A 376 0.06 7.43 -27.36
CA ILE A 376 -0.67 8.43 -26.57
C ILE A 376 -2.20 8.31 -26.69
N LEU A 377 -2.72 7.87 -27.84
CA LEU A 377 -4.16 7.73 -28.04
C LEU A 377 -4.74 6.61 -27.16
N GLU A 378 -4.00 5.49 -27.01
CA GLU A 378 -4.38 4.42 -26.07
C GLU A 378 -4.38 4.93 -24.63
N ALA A 379 -3.33 5.65 -24.23
CA ALA A 379 -3.21 6.22 -22.88
C ALA A 379 -4.36 7.19 -22.57
N PHE A 380 -4.72 8.07 -23.51
CA PHE A 380 -5.81 9.02 -23.32
C PHE A 380 -7.19 8.36 -23.34
N GLY A 381 -7.38 7.30 -24.15
CA GLY A 381 -8.59 6.48 -24.10
C GLY A 381 -8.81 5.85 -22.72
N LYS A 382 -7.72 5.42 -22.07
CA LYS A 382 -7.72 4.93 -20.68
C LYS A 382 -7.90 6.06 -19.66
N LEU A 383 -7.19 7.18 -19.81
CA LEU A 383 -7.21 8.34 -18.90
C LEU A 383 -8.54 9.09 -18.87
N PHE A 384 -9.34 9.06 -19.93
CA PHE A 384 -10.65 9.73 -19.94
C PHE A 384 -11.82 8.73 -19.98
N TYR A 385 -11.54 7.49 -19.60
CA TYR A 385 -12.52 6.43 -19.45
C TYR A 385 -13.58 6.78 -18.38
N ARG A 386 -14.85 6.40 -18.62
CA ARG A 386 -15.99 6.52 -17.67
C ARG A 386 -16.15 7.90 -16.99
N ASP A 387 -16.38 8.94 -17.79
CA ASP A 387 -16.77 10.27 -17.29
C ASP A 387 -15.81 10.96 -16.34
N MET A 388 -14.55 10.57 -16.39
CA MET A 388 -13.50 11.23 -15.64
C MET A 388 -13.27 12.66 -16.10
N LYS A 389 -12.99 13.52 -15.12
CA LYS A 389 -12.68 14.93 -15.32
C LYS A 389 -11.34 15.29 -14.70
N VAL A 390 -10.63 16.19 -15.36
CA VAL A 390 -9.46 16.86 -14.82
C VAL A 390 -9.88 18.25 -14.36
N PHE A 391 -9.67 18.55 -13.08
CA PHE A 391 -9.80 19.88 -12.50
C PHE A 391 -8.43 20.55 -12.56
N LEU A 392 -8.33 21.58 -13.40
CA LEU A 392 -7.06 22.21 -13.76
C LEU A 392 -6.84 23.46 -12.91
N TYR A 393 -5.81 23.43 -12.08
CA TYR A 393 -5.40 24.58 -11.29
C TYR A 393 -4.45 25.46 -12.12
N PRO A 394 -4.66 26.79 -12.16
CA PRO A 394 -3.88 27.68 -12.98
C PRO A 394 -2.43 27.83 -12.48
N MET A 395 -1.56 28.35 -13.33
CA MET A 395 -0.18 28.71 -12.98
C MET A 395 0.18 30.07 -13.55
N ILE A 396 1.20 30.71 -12.98
CA ILE A 396 1.80 31.92 -13.57
C ILE A 396 2.79 31.49 -14.65
N GLY A 397 2.66 32.10 -15.84
CA GLY A 397 3.56 31.93 -16.97
C GLY A 397 4.81 32.79 -16.88
N GLU A 398 5.72 32.61 -17.83
CA GLU A 398 7.02 33.31 -17.84
C GLU A 398 6.89 34.84 -17.90
N ASN A 399 5.83 35.38 -18.50
CA ASN A 399 5.61 36.83 -18.60
C ASN A 399 4.62 37.35 -17.54
N GLY A 400 4.33 36.55 -16.50
CA GLY A 400 3.35 36.87 -15.46
C GLY A 400 1.89 36.64 -15.88
N GLU A 401 1.63 36.09 -17.06
CA GLU A 401 0.27 35.76 -17.49
C GLU A 401 -0.28 34.54 -16.73
N ILE A 402 -1.56 34.55 -16.38
CA ILE A 402 -2.19 33.34 -15.82
C ILE A 402 -2.44 32.35 -16.95
N ILE A 403 -1.85 31.16 -16.82
CA ILE A 403 -2.06 30.05 -17.73
C ILE A 403 -3.20 29.18 -17.20
N THR A 404 -4.19 28.93 -18.07
CA THR A 404 -5.35 28.06 -17.85
C THR A 404 -5.52 27.11 -19.03
N SER A 405 -6.61 26.35 -19.05
CA SER A 405 -6.97 25.53 -20.21
C SER A 405 -7.17 26.34 -21.50
N ASP A 406 -7.36 27.66 -21.45
CA ASP A 406 -7.60 28.50 -22.65
C ASP A 406 -6.32 28.85 -23.42
N ASN A 407 -5.21 29.06 -22.71
CA ASN A 407 -3.98 29.61 -23.29
C ASN A 407 -2.75 28.70 -23.07
N LEU A 408 -2.89 27.54 -22.42
CA LEU A 408 -1.79 26.59 -22.27
C LEU A 408 -1.24 26.14 -23.64
N LYS A 409 0.08 25.94 -23.69
CA LYS A 409 0.80 25.54 -24.89
C LYS A 409 1.18 24.06 -24.79
N VAL A 410 0.52 23.22 -25.59
CA VAL A 410 0.94 21.83 -25.85
C VAL A 410 1.69 21.73 -27.17
N HIS A 411 2.43 20.63 -27.35
CA HIS A 411 3.09 20.32 -28.62
C HIS A 411 2.08 20.40 -29.79
N PRO A 412 2.44 20.97 -30.96
CA PRO A 412 1.47 21.21 -32.05
C PRO A 412 0.67 19.99 -32.50
N ARG A 413 1.29 18.80 -32.47
CA ARG A 413 0.61 17.53 -32.81
C ARG A 413 -0.50 17.15 -31.82
N MET A 414 -0.38 17.59 -30.57
CA MET A 414 -1.32 17.30 -29.48
C MET A 414 -2.44 18.33 -29.34
N LYS A 415 -2.33 19.47 -30.05
CA LYS A 415 -3.28 20.59 -29.94
C LYS A 415 -4.74 20.17 -30.19
N GLU A 416 -4.99 19.41 -31.25
CA GLU A 416 -6.35 19.01 -31.60
C GLU A 416 -6.89 17.93 -30.65
N LEU A 417 -6.02 17.04 -30.15
CA LEU A 417 -6.38 16.07 -29.12
C LEU A 417 -6.78 16.78 -27.81
N TYR A 418 -5.98 17.75 -27.39
CA TYR A 418 -6.28 18.56 -26.20
C TYR A 418 -7.61 19.31 -26.33
N LYS A 419 -7.82 20.02 -27.45
CA LYS A 419 -9.07 20.73 -27.73
C LYS A 419 -10.28 19.81 -27.67
N PHE A 420 -10.16 18.59 -28.19
CA PHE A 420 -11.24 17.61 -28.14
C PHE A 420 -11.64 17.30 -26.69
N PHE A 421 -10.69 17.04 -25.79
CA PHE A 421 -11.01 16.74 -24.39
C PHE A 421 -11.59 17.95 -23.65
N LYS A 422 -11.04 19.13 -23.88
CA LYS A 422 -11.58 20.38 -23.33
C LYS A 422 -13.01 20.65 -23.81
N PHE A 423 -13.26 20.56 -25.12
CA PHE A 423 -14.58 20.77 -25.70
C PHE A 423 -15.63 19.81 -25.12
N ASN A 424 -15.25 18.57 -24.84
CA ASN A 424 -16.12 17.56 -24.24
C ASN A 424 -16.22 17.67 -22.70
N GLY A 425 -15.76 18.76 -22.09
CA GLY A 425 -15.86 19.00 -20.64
C GLY A 425 -15.05 18.03 -19.79
N LYS A 426 -13.99 17.45 -20.35
CA LYS A 426 -13.08 16.53 -19.64
C LYS A 426 -11.95 17.25 -18.91
N VAL A 427 -11.66 18.48 -19.31
CA VAL A 427 -10.72 19.38 -18.62
C VAL A 427 -11.50 20.62 -18.23
N VAL A 428 -11.52 20.94 -16.94
CA VAL A 428 -12.31 22.04 -16.35
C VAL A 428 -11.40 22.89 -15.49
N ASP A 429 -11.33 24.19 -15.75
CA ASP A 429 -10.51 25.11 -14.97
C ASP A 429 -11.11 25.37 -13.57
N ILE A 430 -10.24 25.43 -12.58
CA ILE A 430 -10.55 25.94 -11.24
C ILE A 430 -10.48 27.47 -11.31
N VAL A 431 -11.64 28.13 -11.35
CA VAL A 431 -11.74 29.59 -11.54
C VAL A 431 -11.71 30.39 -10.23
N ASP A 432 -12.07 29.77 -9.11
CA ASP A 432 -12.15 30.39 -7.78
C ASP A 432 -10.87 30.11 -6.98
N TYR A 433 -9.70 30.42 -7.55
CA TYR A 433 -8.38 30.20 -6.92
C TYR A 433 -7.85 31.47 -6.26
N ASP A 434 -6.92 31.34 -5.31
CA ASP A 434 -6.21 32.49 -4.73
C ASP A 434 -4.96 32.87 -5.58
N PRO A 435 -4.96 34.03 -6.27
CA PRO A 435 -3.83 34.45 -7.10
C PRO A 435 -2.58 34.78 -6.28
N ASN A 436 -2.72 35.13 -4.99
CA ASN A 436 -1.59 35.58 -4.16
C ASN A 436 -0.66 34.44 -3.73
N ILE A 437 -1.11 33.20 -3.84
CA ILE A 437 -0.33 32.02 -3.43
C ILE A 437 0.25 31.25 -4.62
N LEU A 438 -0.04 31.63 -5.87
CA LEU A 438 0.40 30.87 -7.06
C LEU A 438 1.92 30.73 -7.19
N GLU A 439 2.68 31.64 -6.58
CA GLU A 439 4.15 31.62 -6.56
C GLU A 439 4.71 30.74 -5.42
N VAL A 440 3.86 30.11 -4.61
CA VAL A 440 4.31 29.24 -3.52
C VAL A 440 4.70 27.86 -4.06
N PHE A 441 6.00 27.62 -4.19
CA PHE A 441 6.55 26.35 -4.65
C PHE A 441 7.11 25.51 -3.50
N SER A 442 6.74 24.23 -3.42
CA SER A 442 7.21 23.33 -2.35
C SER A 442 8.73 23.18 -2.33
N ARG A 443 9.39 23.24 -3.49
CA ARG A 443 10.86 23.18 -3.62
C ARG A 443 11.54 24.38 -2.96
N GLU A 444 10.95 25.57 -3.06
CA GLU A 444 11.47 26.76 -2.39
C GLU A 444 11.32 26.63 -0.88
N VAL A 445 10.13 26.23 -0.42
CA VAL A 445 9.88 26.01 1.01
C VAL A 445 10.86 24.98 1.60
N LEU A 446 11.09 23.86 0.92
CA LEU A 446 12.06 22.85 1.34
C LEU A 446 13.48 23.41 1.45
N ASN A 447 13.90 24.23 0.48
CA ASN A 447 15.21 24.89 0.51
C ASN A 447 15.30 25.88 1.69
N MET A 448 14.22 26.60 2.00
CA MET A 448 14.17 27.51 3.14
C MET A 448 14.29 26.74 4.46
N ILE A 449 13.53 25.66 4.63
CA ILE A 449 13.57 24.80 5.82
C ILE A 449 14.99 24.24 6.05
N SER A 450 15.58 23.61 5.03
CA SER A 450 16.89 22.97 5.13
C SER A 450 18.05 23.96 5.37
N GLN A 451 17.91 25.21 4.94
CA GLN A 451 18.87 26.29 5.16
C GLN A 451 18.60 27.12 6.42
N GLY A 452 17.52 26.82 7.15
CA GLY A 452 17.12 27.60 8.33
C GLY A 452 16.71 29.05 8.00
N LYS A 453 16.27 29.32 6.77
CA LYS A 453 15.75 30.64 6.37
C LYS A 453 14.34 30.84 6.94
N PRO A 454 14.00 32.01 7.53
CA PRO A 454 12.66 32.28 8.03
C PRO A 454 11.66 32.62 6.90
N GLY A 455 10.35 32.59 7.21
CA GLY A 455 9.28 33.11 6.35
C GLY A 455 8.44 32.07 5.61
N TRP A 456 8.94 30.82 5.53
CA TRP A 456 8.24 29.71 4.87
C TRP A 456 6.97 29.28 5.60
N GLU A 457 6.83 29.60 6.89
CA GLU A 457 5.66 29.22 7.69
C GLU A 457 4.37 29.79 7.11
N THR A 458 4.44 31.00 6.53
CA THR A 458 3.30 31.68 5.91
C THR A 458 2.89 31.05 4.57
N MET A 459 3.74 30.23 3.97
CA MET A 459 3.51 29.52 2.71
C MET A 459 2.77 28.19 2.90
N LEU A 460 2.66 27.73 4.15
CA LEU A 460 2.05 26.44 4.51
C LEU A 460 0.65 26.63 5.10
N PRO A 461 -0.20 25.59 5.05
CA PRO A 461 -1.47 25.58 5.78
C PRO A 461 -1.25 25.76 7.29
N SER A 462 -2.26 26.28 7.98
CA SER A 462 -2.20 26.47 9.45
C SER A 462 -1.91 25.15 10.18
N GLY A 463 -1.03 25.18 11.18
CA GLY A 463 -0.63 24.02 11.97
C GLY A 463 0.53 23.20 11.38
N ILE A 464 0.77 23.31 10.06
CA ILE A 464 1.81 22.50 9.40
C ILE A 464 3.21 22.95 9.77
N ALA A 465 3.42 24.25 9.92
CA ALA A 465 4.72 24.78 10.32
C ALA A 465 5.10 24.31 11.73
N GLU A 466 4.14 24.24 12.64
CA GLU A 466 4.30 23.74 14.01
C GLU A 466 4.70 22.27 14.01
N ILE A 467 4.00 21.43 13.23
CA ILE A 467 4.30 19.99 13.12
C ILE A 467 5.71 19.76 12.54
N ILE A 468 6.08 20.50 11.49
CA ILE A 468 7.44 20.41 10.90
C ILE A 468 8.51 20.75 11.94
N LYS A 469 8.28 21.78 12.76
CA LYS A 469 9.21 22.23 13.80
C LYS A 469 9.29 21.24 14.96
N GLU A 470 8.16 20.74 15.44
CA GLU A 470 8.07 19.83 16.58
C GLU A 470 8.67 18.46 16.28
N HIS A 471 8.39 17.92 15.09
CA HIS A 471 8.81 16.57 14.70
C HIS A 471 10.10 16.56 13.87
N HIS A 472 10.74 17.72 13.68
CA HIS A 472 11.98 17.88 12.91
C HIS A 472 11.90 17.31 11.48
N LEU A 473 10.77 17.56 10.81
CA LEU A 473 10.50 17.04 9.47
C LEU A 473 11.30 17.80 8.40
N PHE A 474 11.53 17.17 7.25
CA PHE A 474 12.21 17.77 6.08
C PHE A 474 13.59 18.35 6.37
N GLY A 475 14.28 17.80 7.39
CA GLY A 475 15.60 18.26 7.81
C GLY A 475 15.57 19.58 8.61
N TYR A 476 14.43 19.98 9.16
CA TYR A 476 14.34 21.14 10.04
C TYR A 476 15.26 20.98 11.26
N ASP A 477 16.15 21.96 11.44
CA ASP A 477 17.11 22.00 12.54
C ASP A 477 16.99 23.35 13.27
N PRO A 478 16.51 23.38 14.52
CA PRO A 478 16.34 24.62 15.27
C PRO A 478 17.68 25.34 15.53
N SER A 479 18.82 24.65 15.43
CA SER A 479 20.14 25.25 15.62
C SER A 479 20.64 26.02 14.39
N LYS A 480 20.02 25.83 13.21
CA LYS A 480 20.43 26.45 11.94
C LYS A 480 19.64 27.69 11.56
N VAL A 481 18.71 28.15 12.41
CA VAL A 481 17.85 29.29 12.09
C VAL A 481 18.70 30.56 11.91
N LEU A 482 18.72 31.06 10.68
CA LEU A 482 19.35 32.32 10.33
C LEU A 482 18.54 33.46 10.93
N LYS A 483 19.19 34.36 11.68
CA LYS A 483 18.55 35.59 12.14
C LYS A 483 18.22 36.45 10.92
N GLU A 484 17.03 37.05 10.90
CA GLU A 484 16.68 38.05 9.90
C GLU A 484 17.74 39.16 9.93
N SER A 485 18.45 39.33 8.82
CA SER A 485 19.29 40.50 8.60
C SER A 485 18.34 41.68 8.36
N ASN A 486 18.15 42.52 9.38
CA ASN A 486 17.38 43.77 9.31
C ASN A 486 17.79 44.66 8.13
#